data_AF-A0A0U0ZRU8-F1
#
_entry.id   AF-A0A0U0ZRU8-F1
#
_cell.length_a   1.000
_cell.length_b   1.000
_cell.length_c   1.000
_cell.angle_alpha   90.00
_cell.angle_beta   90.00
_cell.angle_gamma   90.00
#
_symmetry.space_group_name_H-M   'P 1'
#
loop_
_entity.id
_entity.type
_entity.pdbx_description
1 polymer ?
#
loop_
_entity_poly.entity_id
_entity_poly.type
_entity_poly.pdbx_seq_one_letter_code
_entity_poly.pdbx_strand_id
1 'polypeptide(L)'
;MTTSTRARKRGADTEATNWLRERGITFADDAFEDDAQRRFVEAWTQIHDIYPGEDDEPRRTAALEAAVEYLRHQLDPWEAGDRLAEARGRAKDATAAARQVAVMAFEDGATQTQLAADLRVNRARTLRPWLAGESPR
;
A
#
# COMPACT_ATOMS: atom_id res chain seq x y z
N MET A 1 9.64 32.30 16.38
CA MET A 1 9.20 30.88 16.36
C MET A 1 9.46 30.26 14.98
N THR A 2 10.71 30.18 14.52
CA THR A 2 11.06 29.73 13.15
C THR A 2 12.08 28.58 13.13
N THR A 3 12.64 28.23 14.29
CA THR A 3 13.70 27.22 14.41
C THR A 3 13.18 25.78 14.33
N SER A 4 11.95 25.53 14.80
CA SER A 4 11.37 24.17 14.90
C SER A 4 11.04 23.55 13.53
N THR A 5 10.43 24.33 12.62
CA THR A 5 10.07 23.85 11.27
C THR A 5 11.30 23.54 10.42
N ARG A 6 12.36 24.35 10.52
CA ARG A 6 13.60 24.16 9.76
C ARG A 6 14.40 22.94 10.22
N ALA A 7 14.38 22.65 11.52
CA ALA A 7 15.00 21.46 12.09
C ALA A 7 14.26 20.17 11.68
N ARG A 8 12.91 20.18 11.72
CA ARG A 8 12.10 19.04 11.27
C ARG A 8 12.34 18.71 9.79
N LYS A 9 12.34 19.73 8.92
CA LYS A 9 12.63 19.54 7.50
C LYS A 9 14.01 18.91 7.27
N ARG A 10 15.04 19.42 7.94
CA ARG A 10 16.41 18.86 7.84
C ARG A 10 16.49 17.39 8.28
N GLY A 11 15.71 16.99 9.29
CA GLY A 11 15.60 15.60 9.72
C GLY A 11 15.02 14.70 8.63
N ALA A 12 13.87 15.10 8.07
CA ALA A 12 13.21 14.37 6.98
C ALA A 12 14.09 14.23 5.74
N ASP A 13 14.79 15.31 5.34
CA ASP A 13 15.73 15.27 4.22
C ASP A 13 16.87 14.25 4.46
N THR A 14 17.35 14.17 5.70
CA THR A 14 18.42 13.24 6.10
C THR A 14 17.91 11.79 6.08
N GLU A 15 16.72 11.53 6.61
CA GLU A 15 16.09 10.22 6.61
C GLU A 15 15.83 9.71 5.20
N ALA A 16 15.28 10.57 4.32
CA ALA A 16 15.06 10.25 2.92
C ALA A 16 16.36 9.86 2.20
N THR A 17 17.42 10.64 2.42
CA THR A 17 18.74 10.38 1.84
C THR A 17 19.36 9.08 2.37
N ASN A 18 19.20 8.80 3.66
CA ASN A 18 19.68 7.55 4.26
C ASN A 18 18.93 6.35 3.69
N TRP A 19 17.62 6.44 3.55
CA TRP A 19 16.80 5.35 2.98
C TRP A 19 17.21 5.00 1.56
N LEU A 20 17.49 6.00 0.71
CA LEU A 20 18.02 5.80 -0.64
C LEU A 20 19.39 5.10 -0.59
N ARG A 21 20.29 5.59 0.28
CA ARG A 21 21.64 5.03 0.44
C ARG A 21 21.63 3.58 0.90
N GLU A 22 20.83 3.25 1.91
CA GLU A 22 20.70 1.89 2.46
C GLU A 22 20.23 0.88 1.41
N ARG A 23 19.45 1.35 0.42
CA ARG A 23 18.93 0.54 -0.68
C ARG A 23 19.80 0.57 -1.94
N GLY A 24 20.93 1.28 -1.91
CA GLY A 24 21.80 1.46 -3.08
C GLY A 24 21.11 2.19 -4.24
N ILE A 25 20.14 3.06 -3.93
CA ILE A 25 19.36 3.78 -4.92
C ILE A 25 20.09 5.08 -5.26
N THR A 26 20.55 5.19 -6.51
CA THR A 26 20.98 6.43 -7.15
C THR A 26 20.01 6.83 -8.26
N PHE A 27 19.85 8.12 -8.52
CA PHE A 27 19.26 8.62 -9.75
C PHE A 27 20.44 8.87 -10.72
N ALA A 28 20.29 8.67 -12.03
CA ALA A 28 21.45 8.64 -12.94
C ALA A 28 22.18 10.00 -13.05
N ASP A 29 23.50 9.98 -13.31
CA ASP A 29 24.48 11.10 -13.28
C ASP A 29 24.26 12.29 -14.27
N ASP A 30 23.07 12.46 -14.86
CA ASP A 30 22.79 13.61 -15.72
C ASP A 30 22.04 14.73 -14.97
N ALA A 31 21.86 15.89 -15.59
CA ALA A 31 21.27 17.08 -14.96
C ALA A 31 19.83 16.86 -14.41
N PHE A 32 19.22 15.70 -14.61
CA PHE A 32 17.97 15.29 -13.98
C PHE A 32 18.15 14.73 -12.54
N GLU A 33 19.37 14.40 -12.10
CA GLU A 33 19.64 13.79 -10.79
C GLU A 33 19.21 14.67 -9.61
N ASP A 34 19.64 15.94 -9.63
CA ASP A 34 19.33 16.91 -8.58
C ASP A 34 17.82 17.18 -8.48
N ASP A 35 17.10 17.12 -9.61
CA ASP A 35 15.64 17.25 -9.62
C ASP A 35 14.98 15.99 -9.04
N ALA A 36 15.43 14.80 -9.42
CA ALA A 36 14.87 13.54 -8.95
C ALA A 36 15.07 13.36 -7.44
N GLN A 37 16.28 13.61 -6.93
CA GLN A 37 16.55 13.51 -5.49
C GLN A 37 15.73 14.52 -4.69
N ARG A 38 15.64 15.78 -5.16
CA ARG A 38 14.79 16.80 -4.53
C ARG A 38 13.33 16.36 -4.48
N ARG A 39 12.80 15.88 -5.61
CA ARG A 39 11.40 15.42 -5.70
C ARG A 39 11.13 14.22 -4.81
N PHE A 40 12.09 13.30 -4.68
CA PHE A 40 11.98 12.19 -3.74
C PHE A 40 11.92 12.68 -2.29
N VAL A 41 12.77 13.62 -1.89
CA VAL A 41 12.76 14.21 -0.54
C VAL A 41 11.44 14.93 -0.24
N GLU A 42 10.86 15.63 -1.22
CA GLU A 42 9.54 16.24 -1.09
C GLU A 42 8.44 15.17 -0.93
N ALA A 43 8.48 14.13 -1.76
CA ALA A 43 7.55 13.01 -1.69
C ALA A 43 7.68 12.24 -0.36
N TRP A 44 8.89 12.09 0.19
CA TRP A 44 9.14 11.41 1.46
C TRP A 44 8.25 11.96 2.57
N THR A 45 8.22 13.28 2.73
CA THR A 45 7.44 13.93 3.78
C THR A 45 5.94 13.73 3.54
N GLN A 46 5.48 13.93 2.30
CA GLN A 46 4.08 13.75 1.94
C GLN A 46 3.60 12.32 2.16
N ILE A 47 4.40 11.32 1.80
CA ILE A 47 4.06 9.91 1.94
C ILE A 47 4.00 9.54 3.43
N HIS A 48 4.93 10.02 4.26
CA HIS A 48 4.86 9.79 5.72
C HIS A 48 3.65 10.48 6.37
N ASP A 49 3.23 11.65 5.87
CA ASP A 49 2.03 12.33 6.34
C ASP A 49 0.75 11.58 5.94
N ILE A 50 0.71 10.97 4.75
CA ILE A 50 -0.42 10.14 4.27
C ILE A 50 -0.48 8.80 5.03
N TYR A 51 0.67 8.23 5.38
CA TYR A 51 0.83 6.91 6.00
C TYR A 51 1.59 7.00 7.34
N PRO A 52 1.01 7.66 8.37
CA PRO A 52 1.72 7.96 9.61
C PRO A 52 1.81 6.78 10.57
N GLY A 53 0.97 5.74 10.41
CA GLY A 53 0.89 4.61 11.33
C GLY A 53 2.01 3.59 11.17
N GLU A 54 2.27 2.83 12.22
CA GLU A 54 3.11 1.63 12.16
C GLU A 54 2.48 0.57 11.24
N ASP A 55 1.17 0.38 11.32
CA ASP A 55 0.40 -0.52 10.45
C ASP A 55 0.39 -0.09 8.97
N ASP A 56 0.78 1.16 8.69
CA ASP A 56 0.91 1.67 7.33
C ASP A 56 2.31 1.45 6.73
N GLU A 57 3.27 0.89 7.48
CA GLU A 57 4.64 0.66 7.01
C GLU A 57 4.71 -0.03 5.64
N PRO A 58 3.95 -1.11 5.38
CA PRO A 58 3.97 -1.74 4.05
C PRO A 58 3.46 -0.82 2.94
N ARG A 59 2.44 0.01 3.21
CA ARG A 59 1.88 0.96 2.23
C ARG A 59 2.84 2.10 1.97
N ARG A 60 3.46 2.61 3.02
CA ARG A 60 4.47 3.65 2.97
C ARG A 60 5.68 3.21 2.17
N THR A 61 6.20 2.01 2.45
CA THR A 61 7.33 1.43 1.70
C THR A 61 6.96 1.24 0.23
N ALA A 62 5.79 0.67 -0.09
CA ALA A 62 5.34 0.52 -1.47
C ALA A 62 5.19 1.86 -2.21
N ALA A 63 4.72 2.92 -1.54
CA ALA A 63 4.61 4.26 -2.12
C ALA A 63 5.98 4.90 -2.38
N LEU A 64 6.94 4.72 -1.46
CA LEU A 64 8.32 5.19 -1.64
C LEU A 64 9.02 4.47 -2.80
N GLU A 65 8.83 3.16 -2.91
CA GLU A 65 9.37 2.36 -4.02
C GLU A 65 8.78 2.80 -5.36
N ALA A 66 7.46 2.96 -5.45
CA ALA A 66 6.80 3.46 -6.66
C ALA A 66 7.27 4.87 -7.04
N ALA A 67 7.54 5.74 -6.06
CA ALA A 67 8.11 7.06 -6.31
C ALA A 67 9.52 6.96 -6.91
N VAL A 68 10.35 6.04 -6.43
CA VAL A 68 11.69 5.78 -7.02
C VAL A 68 11.57 5.27 -8.44
N GLU A 69 10.72 4.26 -8.69
CA GLU A 69 10.53 3.71 -10.03
C GLU A 69 10.07 4.80 -11.02
N TYR A 70 9.12 5.64 -10.60
CA TYR A 70 8.65 6.76 -11.41
C TYR A 70 9.76 7.77 -11.73
N LEU A 71 10.54 8.16 -10.72
CA LEU A 71 11.66 9.09 -10.89
C LEU A 71 12.81 8.51 -11.71
N ARG A 72 12.91 7.18 -11.80
CA ARG A 72 13.85 6.46 -12.68
C ARG A 72 13.27 6.16 -14.06
N HIS A 73 12.06 6.63 -14.37
CA HIS A 73 11.35 6.31 -15.61
C HIS A 73 11.15 4.81 -15.86
N GLN A 74 11.05 4.03 -14.77
CA GLN A 74 10.79 2.58 -14.78
C GLN A 74 9.32 2.24 -14.51
N LEU A 75 8.53 3.26 -14.15
CA LEU A 75 7.10 3.16 -13.91
C LEU A 75 6.43 4.43 -14.42
N ASP A 76 5.47 4.29 -15.32
CA ASP A 76 4.63 5.40 -15.75
C ASP A 76 3.19 5.28 -15.18
N PRO A 77 2.34 6.33 -15.32
CA PRO A 77 0.98 6.30 -14.79
C PRO A 77 0.08 5.22 -15.41
N TRP A 78 0.31 4.84 -16.67
CA TRP A 78 -0.47 3.81 -17.33
C TRP A 78 -0.11 2.42 -16.77
N GLU A 79 1.18 2.12 -16.69
CA GLU A 79 1.68 0.88 -16.06
C GLU A 79 1.27 0.77 -14.58
N ALA A 80 1.32 1.87 -13.83
CA ALA A 80 0.82 1.92 -12.46
C ALA A 80 -0.69 1.60 -12.39
N GLY A 81 -1.46 2.10 -13.36
CA GLY A 81 -2.88 1.79 -13.52
C GLY A 81 -3.14 0.30 -13.78
N ASP A 82 -2.35 -0.32 -14.66
CA ASP A 82 -2.44 -1.74 -14.97
C ASP A 82 -2.07 -2.61 -13.77
N ARG A 83 -0.99 -2.30 -13.06
CA ARG A 83 -0.61 -2.99 -11.81
C ARG A 83 -1.71 -2.90 -10.76
N LEU A 84 -2.36 -1.73 -10.62
CA LEU A 84 -3.48 -1.54 -9.71
C LEU A 84 -4.72 -2.35 -10.14
N ALA A 85 -5.05 -2.37 -11.43
CA ALA A 85 -6.16 -3.14 -11.96
C ALA A 85 -5.95 -4.65 -11.73
N GLU A 86 -4.74 -5.14 -11.99
CA GLU A 86 -4.35 -6.54 -11.76
C GLU A 86 -4.44 -6.91 -10.27
N ALA A 87 -3.88 -6.08 -9.38
CA ALA A 87 -3.96 -6.30 -7.93
C ALA A 87 -5.42 -6.33 -7.43
N ARG A 88 -6.28 -5.44 -7.95
CA ARG A 88 -7.72 -5.46 -7.66
C ARG A 88 -8.39 -6.72 -8.19
N GLY A 89 -8.00 -7.21 -9.36
CA GLY A 89 -8.44 -8.49 -9.91
C GLY A 89 -8.13 -9.63 -8.94
N ARG A 90 -6.85 -9.78 -8.54
CA ARG A 90 -6.43 -10.81 -7.57
C ARG A 90 -7.18 -10.72 -6.24
N ALA A 91 -7.43 -9.51 -5.73
CA ALA A 91 -8.20 -9.32 -4.51
C ALA A 91 -9.66 -9.77 -4.65
N LYS A 92 -10.30 -9.51 -5.82
CA LYS A 92 -11.65 -10.00 -6.12
C LYS A 92 -11.68 -11.52 -6.24
N ASP A 93 -10.70 -12.12 -6.90
CA ASP A 93 -10.60 -13.58 -7.07
C ASP A 93 -10.42 -14.26 -5.72
N ALA A 94 -9.52 -13.75 -4.87
CA ALA A 94 -9.32 -14.24 -3.51
C ALA A 94 -10.61 -14.11 -2.67
N THR A 95 -11.34 -13.00 -2.83
CA THR A 95 -12.63 -12.79 -2.16
C THR A 95 -13.68 -13.80 -2.64
N ALA A 96 -13.76 -14.07 -3.94
CA ALA A 96 -14.68 -15.06 -4.50
C ALA A 96 -14.36 -16.47 -4.00
N ALA A 97 -13.09 -16.83 -3.96
CA ALA A 97 -12.63 -18.11 -3.40
C ALA A 97 -12.99 -18.24 -1.91
N ALA A 98 -12.68 -17.23 -1.10
CA ALA A 98 -13.01 -17.22 0.33
C ALA A 98 -14.53 -17.32 0.57
N ARG A 99 -15.33 -16.62 -0.25
CA ARG A 99 -16.79 -16.71 -0.22
C ARG A 99 -17.28 -18.12 -0.51
N GLN A 100 -16.79 -18.76 -1.57
CA GLN A 100 -17.23 -20.11 -1.93
C GLN A 100 -16.87 -21.13 -0.85
N VAL A 101 -15.67 -21.03 -0.28
CA VAL A 101 -15.25 -21.87 0.86
C VAL A 101 -16.15 -21.65 2.07
N ALA A 102 -16.51 -20.40 2.38
CA ALA A 102 -17.40 -20.09 3.50
C ALA A 102 -18.79 -20.71 3.35
N VAL A 103 -19.36 -20.72 2.13
CA VAL A 103 -20.65 -21.34 1.83
C VAL A 103 -20.59 -22.85 2.08
N MET A 104 -19.62 -23.53 1.46
CA MET A 104 -19.47 -24.99 1.61
C MET A 104 -19.21 -25.39 3.07
N ALA A 105 -18.32 -24.67 3.76
CA ALA A 105 -18.02 -24.97 5.16
C ALA A 105 -19.23 -24.74 6.09
N PHE A 106 -20.09 -23.75 5.79
CA PHE A 106 -21.33 -23.54 6.53
C PHE A 106 -22.34 -24.67 6.27
N GLU A 107 -22.45 -25.15 5.04
CA GLU A 107 -23.25 -26.32 4.67
C GLU A 107 -22.74 -27.60 5.36
N ASP A 108 -21.43 -27.72 5.54
CA ASP A 108 -20.77 -28.81 6.29
C ASP A 108 -20.89 -28.65 7.83
N GLY A 109 -21.59 -27.61 8.31
CA GLY A 109 -21.93 -27.42 9.72
C GLY A 109 -21.03 -26.48 10.50
N ALA A 110 -20.09 -25.77 9.86
CA ALA A 110 -19.30 -24.74 10.54
C ALA A 110 -20.19 -23.57 11.00
N THR A 111 -19.91 -23.01 12.18
CA THR A 111 -20.67 -21.86 12.66
C THR A 111 -20.19 -20.55 12.03
N GLN A 112 -21.09 -19.58 11.86
CA GLN A 112 -20.72 -18.25 11.35
C GLN A 112 -19.66 -17.54 12.21
N THR A 113 -19.62 -17.83 13.51
CA THR A 113 -18.63 -17.25 14.42
C THR A 113 -17.23 -17.80 14.15
N GLN A 114 -17.10 -19.13 13.98
CA GLN A 114 -15.83 -19.77 13.62
C GLN A 114 -15.34 -19.29 12.25
N LEU A 115 -16.20 -19.35 11.23
CA LEU A 115 -15.85 -18.93 9.87
C LEU A 115 -15.39 -17.47 9.79
N ALA A 116 -16.04 -16.57 10.54
CA ALA A 116 -15.63 -15.16 10.56
C ALA A 116 -14.23 -14.97 11.18
N ALA A 117 -13.89 -15.74 12.22
CA ALA A 117 -12.58 -15.70 12.84
C ALA A 117 -11.51 -16.30 11.92
N ASP A 118 -11.77 -17.47 11.33
CA ASP A 118 -10.82 -18.17 10.46
C ASP A 118 -10.51 -17.37 9.19
N LEU A 119 -11.54 -16.79 8.57
CA LEU A 119 -11.39 -15.95 7.38
C LEU A 119 -10.97 -14.52 7.71
N ARG A 120 -10.91 -14.16 9.00
CA ARG A 120 -10.57 -12.81 9.50
C ARG A 120 -11.45 -11.70 8.90
N VAL A 121 -12.74 -11.97 8.76
CA VAL A 121 -13.72 -11.03 8.22
C VAL A 121 -14.76 -10.63 9.26
N ASN A 122 -15.40 -9.48 9.04
CA ASN A 122 -16.51 -9.09 9.89
C ASN A 122 -17.73 -9.99 9.63
N ARG A 123 -18.21 -10.69 10.67
CA ARG A 123 -19.36 -11.58 10.57
C ARG A 123 -20.62 -10.90 10.01
N ALA A 124 -20.92 -9.69 10.52
CA ALA A 124 -22.16 -8.99 10.17
C ALA A 124 -22.09 -8.31 8.81
N ARG A 125 -20.96 -7.66 8.49
CA ARG A 125 -20.80 -6.86 7.27
C ARG A 125 -20.34 -7.66 6.06
N THR A 126 -19.70 -8.81 6.26
CA THR A 126 -19.04 -9.56 5.18
C THR A 126 -19.57 -10.98 5.07
N LEU A 127 -19.44 -11.78 6.14
CA LEU A 127 -19.79 -13.20 6.08
C LEU A 127 -21.30 -13.44 5.89
N ARG A 128 -22.15 -12.75 6.65
CA ARG A 128 -23.61 -12.92 6.55
C ARG A 128 -24.14 -12.61 5.14
N PRO A 129 -23.78 -11.47 4.50
CA PRO A 129 -24.14 -11.23 3.10
C PRO A 129 -23.69 -12.34 2.15
N TRP A 130 -22.46 -12.86 2.31
CA TRP A 130 -21.96 -13.96 1.49
C TRP A 130 -22.84 -15.21 1.56
N LEU A 131 -23.20 -15.63 2.78
CA LEU A 131 -24.05 -16.80 3.03
C LEU A 131 -25.52 -16.58 2.61
N ALA A 132 -25.98 -15.33 2.60
CA ALA A 132 -27.31 -14.98 2.11
C ALA A 132 -27.41 -14.93 0.57
N GLY A 133 -26.31 -15.18 -0.15
CA GLY A 133 -26.27 -15.06 -1.61
C GLY A 133 -26.15 -13.61 -2.11
N GLU A 134 -26.02 -12.63 -1.23
CA GLU A 134 -25.91 -11.22 -1.61
C GLU A 134 -24.51 -10.90 -2.17
N SER A 135 -24.46 -10.14 -3.26
CA SER A 135 -23.18 -9.58 -3.71
C SER A 135 -22.83 -8.35 -2.87
N PRO A 136 -21.58 -8.21 -2.40
CA PRO A 136 -21.15 -6.96 -1.77
C PRO A 136 -21.32 -5.81 -2.77
N ARG A 137 -21.96 -4.72 -2.32
CA ARG A 137 -22.05 -3.48 -3.07
C ARG A 137 -20.71 -2.75 -3.09
#